data_AF-A0A7G6X1J1-F1
#
_entry.id   AF-A0A7G6X1J1-F1
#
_cell.length_a   1.000
_cell.length_b   1.000
_cell.length_c   1.000
_cell.angle_alpha   90.00
_cell.angle_beta   90.00
_cell.angle_gamma   90.00
#
_symmetry.space_group_name_H-M   'P 1'
#
loop_
_entity.id
_entity.type
_entity.pdbx_description
1 polymer ?
#
loop_
_entity_poly.entity_id
_entity_poly.type
_entity_poly.pdbx_seq_one_letter_code
_entity_poly.pdbx_strand_id
1 'polypeptide(L)'
;MGLEDLLGGRDLGDVKKAVGFVMENSDDFEKVLKLVRGLPDDALGFIGRLPDLMKALGSGLAEAGEQAAKAANALVGDDGEGGARRALSGSADTMNAAKDKLKDAAGMLAGLAGDLDKIPGIGNAAAKRLNDGSGQIGGVATEIESLASNLSDLSGILSSVGEALSGLGEKLTESGGSVKTLMS
;
A
#
# COMPACT_ATOMS: atom_id res chain seq x y z
N MET A 1 -1.80 18.07 -2.59
CA MET A 1 -1.03 17.07 -1.81
C MET A 1 -0.59 16.01 -2.80
N GLY A 2 0.72 15.81 -2.96
CA GLY A 2 1.25 14.80 -3.87
C GLY A 2 1.10 13.40 -3.29
N LEU A 3 1.11 12.38 -4.15
CA LEU A 3 1.18 10.97 -3.75
C LEU A 3 2.35 10.70 -2.76
N GLU A 4 3.40 11.52 -2.87
CA GLU A 4 4.61 11.52 -2.03
C GLU A 4 4.36 11.95 -0.57
N ASP A 5 3.41 12.87 -0.33
CA ASP A 5 3.02 13.30 1.02
C ASP A 5 2.12 12.25 1.70
N LEU A 6 1.35 11.50 0.92
CA LEU A 6 0.47 10.41 1.40
C LEU A 6 1.25 9.15 1.85
N LEU A 7 2.50 9.00 1.40
CA LEU A 7 3.36 7.85 1.70
C LEU A 7 4.30 8.07 2.90
N GLY A 8 4.11 9.16 3.66
CA GLY A 8 4.89 9.43 4.87
C GLY A 8 6.40 9.57 4.61
N GLY A 9 6.79 10.06 3.43
CA GLY A 9 8.18 10.26 3.05
C GLY A 9 8.97 8.98 2.73
N ARG A 10 8.31 7.82 2.60
CA ARG A 10 8.96 6.60 2.09
C ARG A 10 8.80 6.55 0.58
N ASP A 11 9.91 6.78 -0.13
CA ASP A 11 9.98 6.74 -1.58
C ASP A 11 9.62 5.33 -2.08
N LEU A 12 8.62 5.22 -2.96
CA LEU A 12 8.35 3.99 -3.72
C LEU A 12 9.61 3.51 -4.47
N GLY A 13 10.50 4.44 -4.80
CA GLY A 13 11.84 4.18 -5.29
C GLY A 13 12.70 3.36 -4.34
N ASP A 14 12.57 3.49 -3.02
CA ASP A 14 13.36 2.71 -2.07
C ASP A 14 12.86 1.26 -1.94
N VAL A 15 11.55 1.05 -2.04
CA VAL A 15 10.97 -0.30 -2.16
C VAL A 15 11.40 -0.94 -3.48
N LYS A 16 11.36 -0.19 -4.58
CA LYS A 16 11.82 -0.65 -5.89
C LYS A 16 13.33 -0.92 -5.92
N LYS A 17 14.14 -0.11 -5.22
CA LYS A 17 15.58 -0.34 -5.03
C LYS A 17 15.84 -1.56 -4.16
N ALA A 18 15.07 -1.79 -3.10
CA ALA A 18 15.24 -2.97 -2.26
C ALA A 18 14.89 -4.26 -3.02
N VAL A 19 13.77 -4.26 -3.75
CA VAL A 19 13.37 -5.38 -4.62
C VAL A 19 14.34 -5.55 -5.79
N GLY A 20 14.77 -4.45 -6.40
CA GLY A 20 15.78 -4.43 -7.46
C GLY A 20 17.14 -4.95 -6.98
N PHE A 21 17.60 -4.54 -5.80
CA PHE A 21 18.82 -5.05 -5.17
C PHE A 21 18.74 -6.56 -4.95
N VAL A 22 17.61 -7.08 -4.45
CA VAL A 22 17.43 -8.53 -4.28
C VAL A 22 17.43 -9.28 -5.62
N MET A 23 16.83 -8.70 -6.67
CA MET A 23 16.83 -9.30 -8.01
C MET A 23 18.18 -9.21 -8.72
N GLU A 24 18.91 -8.11 -8.56
CA GLU A 24 20.21 -7.88 -9.21
C GLU A 24 21.35 -8.64 -8.52
N ASN A 25 21.23 -8.91 -7.21
CA ASN A 25 22.23 -9.65 -6.45
C ASN A 25 21.96 -11.17 -6.39
N SER A 26 20.97 -11.70 -7.15
CA SER A 26 20.77 -13.15 -7.27
C SER A 26 22.02 -13.85 -7.78
N ASP A 27 22.71 -13.21 -8.73
CA ASP A 27 23.95 -13.69 -9.32
C ASP A 27 25.13 -13.59 -8.35
N ASP A 28 25.09 -12.62 -7.43
CA ASP A 28 26.10 -12.46 -6.37
C ASP A 28 25.94 -13.53 -5.28
N PHE A 29 24.72 -14.00 -5.02
CA PHE A 29 24.48 -15.19 -4.21
C PHE A 29 25.12 -16.44 -4.84
N GLU A 30 25.04 -16.54 -6.17
CA GLU A 30 25.67 -17.60 -6.95
C GLU A 30 27.21 -17.49 -6.93
N LYS A 31 27.76 -16.26 -6.95
CA LYS A 31 29.20 -16.01 -6.77
C LYS A 31 29.68 -16.36 -5.37
N VAL A 32 28.92 -16.05 -4.32
CA VAL A 32 29.23 -16.46 -2.94
C VAL A 32 29.24 -17.98 -2.82
N LEU A 33 28.27 -18.68 -3.42
CA LEU A 33 28.24 -20.15 -3.52
C LEU A 33 29.47 -20.72 -4.26
N LYS A 34 29.91 -20.07 -5.35
CA LYS A 34 31.13 -20.45 -6.08
C LYS A 34 32.40 -20.17 -5.27
N LEU A 35 32.45 -19.07 -4.52
CA LEU A 35 33.55 -18.71 -3.64
C LEU A 35 33.71 -19.71 -2.50
N VAL A 36 32.59 -20.14 -1.90
CA VAL A 36 32.54 -21.19 -0.88
C VAL A 36 33.02 -22.54 -1.41
N ARG A 37 32.80 -22.84 -2.69
CA ARG A 37 33.32 -24.04 -3.37
C ARG A 37 34.82 -23.98 -3.71
N GLY A 38 35.43 -22.80 -3.73
CA GLY A 38 36.83 -22.61 -4.17
C GLY A 38 37.86 -22.51 -3.04
N LEU A 39 37.47 -22.76 -1.79
CA LEU A 39 38.36 -22.60 -0.63
C LEU A 39 39.35 -23.78 -0.47
N PRO A 40 40.65 -23.52 -0.18
CA PRO A 40 41.69 -24.54 0.00
C PRO A 40 41.52 -25.36 1.29
N ASP A 41 42.19 -26.52 1.38
CA ASP A 41 42.00 -27.58 2.39
C ASP A 41 42.13 -27.17 3.89
N ASP A 42 42.66 -25.99 4.22
CA ASP A 42 42.56 -25.43 5.58
C ASP A 42 41.12 -24.96 5.93
N ALA A 43 40.19 -25.05 4.97
CA ALA A 43 38.75 -24.83 5.11
C ALA A 43 37.98 -26.06 5.65
N LEU A 44 38.65 -27.13 6.11
CA LEU A 44 38.00 -28.32 6.67
C LEU A 44 37.02 -28.01 7.81
N GLY A 45 37.31 -26.99 8.65
CA GLY A 45 36.38 -26.51 9.68
C GLY A 45 35.16 -25.76 9.12
N PHE A 46 35.28 -25.18 7.94
CA PHE A 46 34.21 -24.47 7.22
C PHE A 46 33.36 -25.45 6.40
N ILE A 47 33.98 -26.44 5.75
CA ILE A 47 33.32 -27.56 5.07
C ILE A 47 32.48 -28.38 6.07
N GLY A 48 33.00 -28.60 7.28
CA GLY A 48 32.25 -29.27 8.36
C GLY A 48 31.03 -28.49 8.87
N ARG A 49 31.03 -27.15 8.74
CA ARG A 49 29.91 -26.26 9.15
C ARG A 49 29.00 -25.86 8.00
N LEU A 50 29.42 -26.12 6.76
CA LEU A 50 28.67 -25.77 5.55
C LEU A 50 27.25 -26.38 5.55
N PRO A 51 27.04 -27.64 5.99
CA PRO A 51 25.69 -28.18 6.13
C PRO A 51 24.85 -27.37 7.12
N ASP A 52 25.37 -27.06 8.31
CA ASP A 52 24.63 -26.30 9.31
C ASP A 52 24.29 -24.87 8.84
N LEU A 53 25.20 -24.23 8.11
CA LEU A 53 24.97 -22.93 7.49
C LEU A 53 23.89 -22.99 6.41
N MET A 54 23.94 -23.99 5.53
CA MET A 54 22.91 -24.19 4.50
C MET A 54 21.55 -24.49 5.12
N LYS A 55 21.51 -25.26 6.21
CA LYS A 55 20.27 -25.54 6.94
C LYS A 55 19.71 -24.28 7.59
N ALA A 56 20.54 -23.49 8.24
CA ALA A 56 20.15 -22.22 8.84
C ALA A 56 19.65 -21.23 7.77
N LEU A 57 20.34 -21.16 6.63
CA LEU A 57 19.95 -20.35 5.48
C LEU A 57 18.59 -20.80 4.93
N GLY A 58 18.40 -22.10 4.70
CA GLY A 58 17.16 -22.65 4.17
C GLY A 58 15.96 -22.39 5.09
N SER A 59 16.14 -22.59 6.40
CA SER A 59 15.12 -22.24 7.40
C SER A 59 14.85 -20.73 7.43
N GLY A 60 15.89 -19.90 7.43
CA GLY A 60 15.75 -18.44 7.47
C GLY A 60 15.03 -17.89 6.23
N LEU A 61 15.30 -18.45 5.05
CA LEU A 61 14.58 -18.11 3.81
C LEU A 61 13.11 -18.53 3.89
N ALA A 62 12.82 -19.75 4.36
CA ALA A 62 11.45 -20.23 4.50
C ALA A 62 10.64 -19.38 5.49
N GLU A 63 11.23 -19.01 6.63
CA GLU A 63 10.62 -18.12 7.62
C GLU A 63 10.39 -16.73 7.04
N ALA A 64 11.37 -16.15 6.35
CA ALA A 64 11.21 -14.85 5.68
C ALA A 64 10.08 -14.88 4.64
N GLY A 65 9.97 -15.99 3.88
CA GLY A 65 8.88 -16.20 2.93
C GLY A 65 7.51 -16.23 3.59
N GLU A 66 7.37 -16.94 4.72
CA GLU A 66 6.14 -16.98 5.49
C GLU A 66 5.74 -15.61 6.05
N GLN A 67 6.71 -14.83 6.53
CA GLN A 67 6.45 -13.47 7.01
C GLN A 67 6.01 -12.53 5.88
N ALA A 68 6.63 -12.63 4.70
CA ALA A 68 6.22 -11.86 3.53
C ALA A 68 4.78 -12.19 3.10
N ALA A 69 4.40 -13.48 3.09
CA ALA A 69 3.04 -13.92 2.82
C ALA A 69 2.02 -13.40 3.85
N LYS A 70 2.36 -13.43 5.14
CA LYS A 70 1.51 -12.86 6.20
C LYS A 70 1.32 -11.35 6.03
N ALA A 71 2.37 -10.63 5.67
CA ALA A 71 2.30 -9.20 5.40
C ALA A 71 1.42 -8.91 4.17
N ALA A 72 1.56 -9.69 3.10
CA ALA A 72 0.69 -9.60 1.93
C ALA A 72 -0.79 -9.78 2.31
N ASN A 73 -1.12 -10.85 3.04
CA ASN A 73 -2.49 -11.12 3.49
C ASN A 73 -3.03 -9.99 4.40
N ALA A 74 -2.23 -9.43 5.30
CA ALA A 74 -2.65 -8.30 6.11
C ALA A 74 -3.02 -7.05 5.26
N LEU A 75 -2.32 -6.84 4.15
CA LEU A 75 -2.58 -5.70 3.25
C LEU A 75 -3.80 -5.92 2.36
N VAL A 76 -3.94 -7.10 1.76
CA VAL A 76 -4.90 -7.34 0.67
C VAL A 76 -5.86 -8.51 0.91
N GLY A 77 -5.73 -9.26 1.99
CA GLY A 77 -6.50 -10.49 2.22
C GLY A 77 -6.02 -11.67 1.36
N ASP A 78 -6.53 -12.87 1.64
CA ASP A 78 -6.23 -14.09 0.90
C ASP A 78 -6.77 -14.08 -0.54
N ASP A 79 -7.83 -13.30 -0.79
CA ASP A 79 -8.50 -13.14 -2.09
C ASP A 79 -8.10 -11.86 -2.83
N GLY A 80 -7.18 -11.07 -2.26
CA GLY A 80 -6.81 -9.75 -2.77
C GLY A 80 -7.88 -8.67 -2.55
N GLU A 81 -9.01 -8.99 -1.93
CA GLU A 81 -10.16 -8.09 -1.70
C GLU A 81 -10.38 -7.73 -0.21
N GLY A 82 -9.45 -8.13 0.66
CA GLY A 82 -9.48 -7.95 2.11
C GLY A 82 -8.44 -6.96 2.64
N GLY A 83 -8.11 -7.13 3.92
CA GLY A 83 -7.05 -6.40 4.60
C GLY A 83 -7.25 -4.88 4.67
N ALA A 84 -6.12 -4.17 4.80
CA ALA A 84 -6.08 -2.70 4.81
C ALA A 84 -6.64 -2.08 3.51
N ARG A 85 -6.44 -2.74 2.35
CA ARG A 85 -6.99 -2.31 1.05
C ARG A 85 -8.50 -2.17 1.10
N ARG A 86 -9.21 -3.15 1.66
CA ARG A 86 -10.68 -3.12 1.78
C ARG A 86 -11.15 -1.98 2.67
N ALA A 87 -10.48 -1.76 3.79
CA ALA A 87 -10.81 -0.69 4.73
C ALA A 87 -10.67 0.71 4.08
N LEU A 88 -9.62 0.92 3.28
CA LEU A 88 -9.41 2.17 2.54
C LEU A 88 -10.48 2.37 1.47
N SER A 89 -10.80 1.32 0.70
CA SER A 89 -11.83 1.39 -0.34
C SER A 89 -13.21 1.71 0.26
N GLY A 90 -13.59 1.06 1.37
CA GLY A 90 -14.84 1.37 2.07
C GLY A 90 -14.87 2.78 2.69
N SER A 91 -13.71 3.29 3.10
CA SER A 91 -13.58 4.69 3.57
C SER A 91 -13.80 5.67 2.41
N ALA A 92 -13.24 5.40 1.23
CA ALA A 92 -13.47 6.19 0.02
C ALA A 92 -14.95 6.22 -0.39
N ASP A 93 -15.64 5.07 -0.34
CA ASP A 93 -17.08 5.00 -0.62
C ASP A 93 -17.90 5.82 0.38
N THR A 94 -17.55 5.73 1.67
CA THR A 94 -18.21 6.53 2.72
C THR A 94 -18.00 8.03 2.50
N MET A 95 -16.80 8.44 2.10
CA MET A 95 -16.50 9.83 1.76
C MET A 95 -17.27 10.30 0.53
N ASN A 96 -17.39 9.48 -0.52
CA ASN A 96 -18.21 9.79 -1.68
C ASN A 96 -19.68 9.99 -1.30
N ALA A 97 -20.24 9.12 -0.47
CA ALA A 97 -21.60 9.28 0.04
C ALA A 97 -21.76 10.55 0.89
N ALA A 98 -20.75 10.93 1.67
CA ALA A 98 -20.74 12.17 2.44
C ALA A 98 -20.68 13.41 1.52
N LYS A 99 -19.85 13.38 0.47
CA LYS A 99 -19.78 14.41 -0.57
C LYS A 99 -21.15 14.65 -1.19
N ASP A 100 -21.83 13.58 -1.61
CA ASP A 100 -23.13 13.70 -2.29
C ASP A 100 -24.17 14.37 -1.37
N LYS A 101 -24.22 13.97 -0.10
CA LYS A 101 -25.07 14.63 0.91
C LYS A 101 -24.73 16.11 1.11
N LEU A 102 -23.45 16.48 1.07
CA LEU A 102 -23.04 17.89 1.17
C LEU A 102 -23.44 18.68 -0.08
N LYS A 103 -23.31 18.10 -1.27
CA LYS A 103 -23.79 18.72 -2.52
C LYS A 103 -25.30 18.94 -2.48
N ASP A 104 -26.07 17.97 -1.99
CA ASP A 104 -27.51 18.12 -1.80
C ASP A 104 -27.84 19.25 -0.81
N ALA A 105 -27.15 19.29 0.33
CA ALA A 105 -27.32 20.33 1.34
C ALA A 105 -26.97 21.72 0.79
N ALA A 106 -25.88 21.84 0.02
CA ALA A 106 -25.53 23.08 -0.67
C ALA A 106 -26.62 23.50 -1.65
N GLY A 107 -27.15 22.58 -2.45
CA GLY A 107 -28.25 22.83 -3.38
C GLY A 107 -29.51 23.33 -2.66
N MET A 108 -29.87 22.73 -1.53
CA MET A 108 -31.00 23.18 -0.69
C MET A 108 -30.79 24.59 -0.15
N LEU A 109 -29.59 24.92 0.34
CA LEU A 109 -29.27 26.25 0.86
C LEU A 109 -29.29 27.31 -0.25
N ALA A 110 -28.78 26.99 -1.43
CA ALA A 110 -28.84 27.86 -2.60
C ALA A 110 -30.29 28.08 -3.06
N GLY A 111 -31.13 27.04 -3.04
CA GLY A 111 -32.56 27.16 -3.32
C GLY A 111 -33.27 28.07 -2.32
N LEU A 112 -33.03 27.87 -1.02
CA LEU A 112 -33.58 28.71 0.04
C LEU A 112 -33.10 30.17 -0.09
N ALA A 113 -31.83 30.40 -0.46
CA ALA A 113 -31.32 31.73 -0.75
C ALA A 113 -32.12 32.40 -1.88
N GLY A 114 -32.37 31.68 -2.97
CA GLY A 114 -33.17 32.16 -4.09
C GLY A 114 -34.63 32.48 -3.72
N ASP A 115 -35.21 31.75 -2.77
CA ASP A 115 -36.56 32.05 -2.26
C ASP A 115 -36.57 33.24 -1.30
N LEU A 116 -35.55 33.38 -0.44
CA LEU A 116 -35.42 34.55 0.42
C LEU A 116 -35.24 35.84 -0.38
N ASP A 117 -34.49 35.80 -1.49
CA ASP A 117 -34.24 36.99 -2.32
C ASP A 117 -35.52 37.60 -2.90
N LYS A 118 -36.57 36.79 -3.05
CA LYS A 118 -37.91 37.22 -3.50
C LYS A 118 -38.71 37.93 -2.40
N ILE A 119 -38.26 37.93 -1.15
CA ILE A 119 -38.98 38.51 0.00
C ILE A 119 -38.52 39.98 0.21
N PRO A 120 -39.41 40.97 0.01
CA PRO A 120 -39.07 42.38 0.21
C PRO A 120 -38.67 42.69 1.67
N GLY A 121 -37.64 43.54 1.85
CA GLY A 121 -37.24 44.07 3.16
C GLY A 121 -36.39 43.14 4.05
N ILE A 122 -36.29 41.85 3.72
CA ILE A 122 -35.48 40.86 4.47
C ILE A 122 -34.47 40.14 3.55
N GLY A 123 -34.83 39.94 2.27
CA GLY A 123 -34.23 38.95 1.39
C GLY A 123 -32.73 39.08 1.13
N ASN A 124 -32.26 40.27 0.78
CA ASN A 124 -30.97 40.39 0.09
C ASN A 124 -29.75 39.99 0.97
N ALA A 125 -29.71 40.43 2.23
CA ALA A 125 -28.58 40.11 3.12
C ALA A 125 -28.59 38.65 3.60
N ALA A 126 -29.77 38.10 3.87
CA ALA A 126 -29.91 36.72 4.32
C ALA A 126 -29.73 35.73 3.16
N ALA A 127 -30.28 36.03 1.97
CA ALA A 127 -30.06 35.29 0.73
C ALA A 127 -28.57 35.23 0.38
N LYS A 128 -27.86 36.37 0.43
CA LYS A 128 -26.42 36.40 0.18
C LYS A 128 -25.64 35.49 1.13
N ARG A 129 -25.93 35.55 2.43
CA ARG A 129 -25.27 34.69 3.44
C ARG A 129 -25.52 33.20 3.19
N LEU A 130 -26.75 32.82 2.83
CA LEU A 130 -27.09 31.44 2.51
C LEU A 130 -26.38 30.98 1.23
N ASN A 131 -26.32 31.84 0.22
CA ASN A 131 -25.63 31.54 -1.04
C ASN A 131 -24.11 31.36 -0.81
N ASP A 132 -23.48 32.26 -0.04
CA ASP A 132 -22.07 32.15 0.34
C ASP A 132 -21.80 30.86 1.13
N GLY A 133 -22.67 30.53 2.09
CA GLY A 133 -22.60 29.29 2.85
C GLY A 133 -22.76 28.04 1.98
N SER A 134 -23.65 28.07 0.99
CA SER A 134 -23.81 26.98 0.01
C SER A 134 -22.53 26.79 -0.81
N GLY A 135 -21.88 27.87 -1.22
CA GLY A 135 -20.62 27.84 -1.95
C GLY A 135 -19.49 27.23 -1.11
N GLN A 136 -19.40 27.58 0.17
CA GLN A 136 -18.44 26.99 1.09
C GLN A 136 -18.65 25.48 1.27
N ILE A 137 -19.89 25.03 1.44
CA ILE A 137 -20.22 23.61 1.54
C ILE A 137 -19.88 22.87 0.24
N GLY A 138 -20.16 23.47 -0.92
CA GLY A 138 -19.75 22.92 -2.21
C GLY A 138 -18.23 22.79 -2.36
N GLY A 139 -17.47 23.75 -1.81
CA GLY A 139 -16.01 23.68 -1.70
C GLY A 139 -15.55 22.48 -0.86
N VAL A 140 -16.09 22.31 0.34
CA VAL A 140 -15.79 21.16 1.22
C VAL A 140 -16.13 19.84 0.54
N ALA A 141 -17.25 19.75 -0.19
CA ALA A 141 -17.61 18.54 -0.93
C ALA A 141 -16.54 18.18 -1.98
N THR A 142 -15.96 19.18 -2.65
CA THR A 142 -14.88 18.99 -3.63
C THR A 142 -13.57 18.51 -2.97
N GLU A 143 -13.27 18.99 -1.77
CA GLU A 143 -12.12 18.50 -0.99
C GLU A 143 -12.31 17.04 -0.55
N ILE A 144 -13.51 16.67 -0.11
CA ILE A 144 -13.85 15.29 0.24
C ILE A 144 -13.75 14.37 -0.98
N GLU A 145 -14.19 14.82 -2.16
CA GLU A 145 -14.03 14.08 -3.42
C GLU A 145 -12.56 13.78 -3.72
N SER A 146 -11.70 14.79 -3.53
CA SER A 146 -10.25 14.63 -3.72
C SER A 146 -9.66 13.64 -2.72
N LEU A 147 -10.10 13.69 -1.46
CA LEU A 147 -9.65 12.75 -0.43
C LEU A 147 -10.10 11.32 -0.71
N ALA A 148 -11.35 11.13 -1.15
CA ALA A 148 -11.87 9.82 -1.55
C ALA A 148 -11.07 9.22 -2.71
N SER A 149 -10.71 10.04 -3.71
CA SER A 149 -9.84 9.62 -4.82
C SER A 149 -8.47 9.16 -4.31
N ASN A 150 -7.82 9.94 -3.44
CA ASN A 150 -6.52 9.57 -2.87
C ASN A 150 -6.57 8.25 -2.08
N LEU A 151 -7.66 7.99 -1.36
CA LEU A 151 -7.85 6.72 -0.64
C LEU A 151 -8.02 5.53 -1.60
N SER A 152 -8.70 5.75 -2.74
CA SER A 152 -8.82 4.75 -3.80
C SER A 152 -7.47 4.46 -4.45
N ASP A 153 -6.68 5.49 -4.75
CA ASP A 153 -5.32 5.33 -5.30
C ASP A 153 -4.43 4.57 -4.31
N LEU A 154 -4.48 4.92 -3.03
CA LEU A 154 -3.73 4.22 -1.99
C LEU A 154 -4.16 2.75 -1.87
N SER A 155 -5.45 2.44 -2.01
CA SER A 155 -5.92 1.05 -2.01
C SER A 155 -5.37 0.26 -3.21
N GLY A 156 -5.23 0.89 -4.38
CA GLY A 156 -4.56 0.32 -5.55
C GLY A 156 -3.08 0.05 -5.31
N ILE A 157 -2.37 0.97 -4.64
CA ILE A 157 -0.97 0.78 -4.24
C ILE A 157 -0.84 -0.41 -3.29
N LEU A 158 -1.72 -0.52 -2.28
CA LEU A 158 -1.70 -1.66 -1.36
C LEU A 158 -1.94 -2.99 -2.08
N SER A 159 -2.80 -3.02 -3.10
CA SER A 159 -2.97 -4.19 -3.98
C SER A 159 -1.63 -4.62 -4.58
N SER A 160 -0.93 -3.68 -5.22
CA SER A 160 0.35 -3.94 -5.89
C SER A 160 1.44 -4.39 -4.91
N VAL A 161 1.48 -3.79 -3.71
CA VAL A 161 2.42 -4.18 -2.67
C VAL A 161 2.10 -5.57 -2.11
N GLY A 162 0.82 -5.89 -1.91
CA GLY A 162 0.37 -7.21 -1.47
C GLY A 162 0.78 -8.30 -2.46
N GLU A 163 0.55 -8.09 -3.76
CA GLU A 163 0.97 -9.01 -4.82
C GLU A 163 2.50 -9.21 -4.84
N ALA A 164 3.26 -8.11 -4.74
CA ALA A 164 4.72 -8.18 -4.72
C ALA A 164 5.25 -8.95 -3.50
N LEU A 165 4.67 -8.75 -2.32
CA LEU A 165 5.03 -9.47 -1.10
C LEU A 165 4.65 -10.95 -1.17
N SER A 166 3.50 -11.27 -1.76
CA SER A 166 3.08 -12.65 -1.99
C SER A 166 4.07 -13.38 -2.89
N GLY A 167 4.41 -12.80 -4.05
CA GLY A 167 5.40 -13.39 -4.96
C GLY A 167 6.82 -13.46 -4.39
N LEU A 168 7.22 -12.49 -3.56
CA LEU A 168 8.47 -12.57 -2.81
C LEU A 168 8.44 -13.74 -1.80
N GLY A 169 7.32 -13.89 -1.09
CA GLY A 169 7.10 -14.97 -0.13
C GLY A 169 7.29 -16.35 -0.76
N GLU A 170 6.62 -16.58 -1.90
CA GLU A 170 6.72 -17.82 -2.67
C GLU A 170 8.17 -18.13 -3.07
N LYS A 171 8.89 -17.16 -3.64
CA LYS A 171 10.28 -17.34 -4.08
C LYS A 171 11.23 -17.66 -2.93
N LEU A 172 11.05 -17.02 -1.77
CA LEU A 172 11.87 -17.27 -0.59
C LEU A 172 11.59 -18.65 0.00
N THR A 173 10.33 -19.06 0.06
CA THR A 173 9.94 -20.42 0.49
C THR A 173 10.48 -21.48 -0.48
N GLU A 174 10.38 -21.28 -1.79
CA GLU A 174 10.93 -22.18 -2.81
C GLU A 174 12.45 -22.30 -2.70
N SER A 175 13.13 -21.16 -2.52
CA SER A 175 14.58 -21.11 -2.36
C SER A 175 15.02 -21.83 -1.07
N GLY A 176 14.31 -21.64 0.04
CA GLY A 176 14.57 -22.35 1.30
C GLY A 176 14.34 -23.86 1.19
N GLY A 177 13.29 -24.26 0.46
CA GLY A 177 13.01 -25.66 0.14
C GLY A 177 14.10 -26.30 -0.72
N SER A 178 14.55 -25.60 -1.77
CA SER A 178 15.61 -26.05 -2.68
C SER A 178 16.94 -26.26 -1.94
N VAL A 179 17.30 -25.34 -1.04
CA VAL A 179 18.47 -25.49 -0.16
C VAL A 179 18.34 -26.74 0.72
N LYS A 180 17.15 -27.01 1.26
CA LYS A 180 16.90 -28.20 2.08
C LYS A 180 17.00 -29.50 1.27
N THR A 181 16.49 -29.52 0.03
CA THR A 181 16.60 -30.67 -0.88
C THR A 181 18.05 -30.95 -1.28
N LEU A 182 18.86 -29.91 -1.53
CA LEU A 182 20.29 -30.06 -1.82
C LEU A 182 21.09 -30.66 -0.65
N MET A 183 20.54 -30.63 0.56
CA MET A 183 21.13 -31.20 1.77
C MET A 183 20.63 -32.61 2.11
N SER A 184 19.64 -33.12 1.36
CA SER A 184 19.03 -34.45 1.57
C SER A 184 19.83 -35.54 0.86
#